data_AF-A0A6A5YR13-F1
#
_entry.id   AF-A0A6A5YR13-F1
#
_cell.length_a   1.000
_cell.length_b   1.000
_cell.length_c   1.000
_cell.angle_alpha   90.00
_cell.angle_beta   90.00
_cell.angle_gamma   90.00
#
_symmetry.space_group_name_H-M   'P 1'
#
loop_
_entity.id
_entity.type
_entity.pdbx_description
1 polymer ?
#
loop_
_entity_poly.entity_id
_entity_poly.type
_entity_poly.pdbx_seq_one_letter_code
_entity_poly.pdbx_strand_id
1 'polypeptide(L)'
;MAGDKLPKRFADSIVRHKAWHAAKAGNNDVSPADPQFSIARPQVACQTDLSTWFLDQQHRKHWPTLSHGLVGTAMREDFIDQYLSEAPPGSRRRPVDAIQTLGWLLLHELTHTVQGGCLKDIPDKQNCYGWTCVTENKLPDNADTIAVIGAALKLWRLGYWVTDDGYINSID
;
A
#
# COMPACT_ATOMS: atom_id res chain seq x y z
N MET A 1 -39.70 23.44 5.72
CA MET A 1 -38.45 22.81 6.18
C MET A 1 -38.74 21.34 6.44
N ALA A 2 -38.65 20.53 5.38
CA ALA A 2 -38.82 19.08 5.47
C ALA A 2 -37.42 18.48 5.65
N GLY A 3 -37.24 17.72 6.73
CA GLY A 3 -36.00 17.02 7.02
C GLY A 3 -35.86 15.84 6.06
N ASP A 4 -34.93 15.97 5.11
CA ASP A 4 -34.55 14.87 4.23
C ASP A 4 -33.92 13.76 5.06
N LYS A 5 -34.69 12.69 5.25
CA LYS A 5 -34.18 11.43 5.77
C LYS A 5 -33.30 10.82 4.68
N LEU A 6 -32.02 10.68 5.00
CA LEU A 6 -31.03 9.99 4.17
C LEU A 6 -31.57 8.64 3.65
N PRO A 7 -31.25 8.25 2.41
CA PRO A 7 -31.67 6.96 1.86
C PRO A 7 -31.22 5.80 2.75
N LYS A 8 -32.13 4.86 3.05
CA LYS A 8 -31.87 3.67 3.90
C LYS A 8 -30.58 2.91 3.56
N ARG A 9 -30.06 3.01 2.33
CA ARG A 9 -28.79 2.40 1.90
C ARG A 9 -27.53 2.98 2.57
N PHE A 10 -27.60 4.16 3.19
CA PHE A 10 -26.48 4.71 3.98
C PHE A 10 -26.52 4.34 5.47
N ALA A 11 -27.63 3.78 5.96
CA ALA A 11 -27.71 3.31 7.35
C ALA A 11 -26.95 1.98 7.56
N ASP A 12 -26.86 1.15 6.52
CA ASP A 12 -26.17 -0.15 6.56
C ASP A 12 -24.64 -0.02 6.56
N SER A 13 -24.07 1.12 6.14
CA SER A 13 -22.63 1.38 6.23
C SER A 13 -22.19 1.77 7.65
N ILE A 14 -23.11 2.24 8.50
CA ILE A 14 -22.85 2.54 9.93
C ILE A 14 -22.81 1.25 10.76
N VAL A 15 -23.47 0.17 10.30
CA VAL A 15 -23.43 -1.15 10.96
C VAL A 15 -21.99 -1.72 11.00
N ARG A 16 -21.13 -1.34 10.06
CA ARG A 16 -19.71 -1.73 10.05
C ARG A 16 -18.90 -1.14 11.20
N HIS A 17 -19.35 -0.02 11.79
CA HIS A 17 -18.66 0.62 12.92
C HIS A 17 -18.80 -0.20 14.21
N LYS A 18 -19.91 -0.93 14.40
CA LYS A 18 -20.12 -1.79 15.59
C LYS A 18 -19.29 -3.07 15.55
N ALA A 19 -19.13 -3.68 14.38
CA ALA A 19 -18.27 -4.86 14.21
C ALA A 19 -16.79 -4.52 14.46
N TRP A 20 -16.32 -3.36 13.98
CA TRP A 20 -14.98 -2.86 14.26
C TRP A 20 -14.76 -2.56 15.76
N HIS A 21 -15.73 -1.92 16.43
CA HIS A 21 -15.65 -1.69 17.88
C HIS A 21 -15.73 -2.98 18.70
N ALA A 22 -16.49 -3.98 18.25
CA ALA A 22 -16.55 -5.30 18.89
C ALA A 22 -15.23 -6.09 18.72
N ALA A 23 -14.61 -6.02 17.54
CA ALA A 23 -13.30 -6.62 17.27
C ALA A 23 -12.16 -5.96 18.08
N LYS A 24 -12.30 -4.66 18.40
CA LYS A 24 -11.35 -3.93 19.25
C LYS A 24 -11.53 -4.23 20.76
N ALA A 25 -12.70 -4.74 21.16
CA ALA A 25 -13.06 -5.01 22.56
C ALA A 25 -12.89 -6.48 22.97
N GLY A 26 -12.85 -7.41 22.00
CA GLY A 26 -12.49 -8.81 22.23
C GLY A 26 -11.02 -9.05 21.88
N ASN A 27 -10.40 -10.04 22.52
CA ASN A 27 -9.13 -10.61 22.04
C ASN A 27 -9.17 -10.75 20.52
N ASN A 28 -8.07 -10.42 19.84
CA ASN A 28 -7.88 -10.34 18.38
C ASN A 28 -8.10 -11.67 17.62
N ASP A 29 -9.05 -12.50 18.03
CA ASP A 29 -9.35 -13.77 17.41
C ASP A 29 -10.40 -13.56 16.31
N VAL A 30 -9.98 -13.85 15.08
CA VAL A 30 -10.86 -13.92 13.91
C VAL A 30 -12.02 -14.86 14.23
N SER A 31 -13.25 -14.42 13.97
CA SER A 31 -14.46 -15.22 14.20
C SER A 31 -14.32 -16.60 13.52
N PRO A 32 -14.66 -17.72 14.21
CA PRO A 32 -14.68 -19.04 13.58
C PRO A 32 -15.65 -19.17 12.39
N ALA A 33 -16.63 -18.25 12.28
CA ALA A 33 -17.58 -18.19 11.18
C ALA A 33 -17.08 -17.35 9.98
N ASP A 34 -15.92 -16.71 10.11
CA ASP A 34 -15.24 -16.02 9.03
C ASP A 34 -14.64 -17.07 8.08
N PRO A 35 -14.93 -17.03 6.77
CA PRO A 35 -14.22 -17.85 5.81
C PRO A 35 -12.80 -17.33 5.67
N GLN A 36 -11.95 -17.67 6.64
CA GLN A 36 -10.59 -17.16 6.84
C GLN A 36 -9.81 -17.03 5.52
N PHE A 37 -9.92 -18.05 4.66
CA PHE A 37 -9.16 -18.15 3.40
C PHE A 37 -9.90 -17.71 2.14
N SER A 38 -11.13 -17.21 2.23
CA SER A 38 -11.88 -16.79 1.04
C SER A 38 -12.60 -15.47 1.23
N ILE A 39 -12.53 -14.65 0.19
CA ILE A 39 -13.35 -13.45 0.05
C ILE A 39 -14.52 -13.80 -0.87
N ALA A 40 -15.71 -13.26 -0.57
CA ALA A 40 -16.83 -13.36 -1.50
C ALA A 40 -16.40 -12.73 -2.84
N ARG A 41 -16.65 -13.42 -3.95
CA ARG A 41 -16.27 -12.91 -5.26
C ARG A 41 -16.91 -11.53 -5.48
N PRO A 42 -16.11 -10.48 -5.72
CA PRO A 42 -16.61 -9.15 -6.02
C PRO A 42 -17.71 -9.19 -7.08
N GLN A 43 -18.86 -8.59 -6.80
CA GLN A 43 -19.98 -8.53 -7.75
C GLN A 43 -19.95 -7.27 -8.62
N VAL A 44 -19.08 -6.33 -8.26
CA VAL A 44 -18.89 -5.05 -8.96
C VAL A 44 -17.40 -4.68 -8.96
N ALA A 45 -16.95 -3.96 -9.99
CA ALA A 45 -15.54 -3.64 -10.21
C ALA A 45 -14.89 -2.79 -9.10
N CYS A 46 -15.68 -2.09 -8.27
CA CYS A 46 -15.22 -1.31 -7.11
C CYS A 46 -14.99 -2.14 -5.84
N GLN A 47 -15.37 -3.41 -5.83
CA GLN A 47 -15.33 -4.20 -4.61
C GLN A 47 -13.96 -4.89 -4.51
N THR A 48 -12.98 -4.16 -3.96
CA THR A 48 -11.74 -4.75 -3.45
C THR A 48 -12.01 -5.29 -2.05
N ASP A 49 -11.65 -6.55 -1.81
CA ASP A 49 -11.74 -7.15 -0.49
C ASP A 49 -10.41 -7.82 -0.15
N LEU A 50 -10.04 -7.79 1.12
CA LEU A 50 -8.83 -8.42 1.63
C LEU A 50 -9.24 -9.55 2.55
N SER A 51 -8.68 -10.73 2.33
CA SER A 51 -8.93 -11.88 3.20
C SER A 51 -8.64 -11.49 4.66
N THR A 52 -9.60 -11.80 5.53
CA THR A 52 -9.53 -11.55 6.97
C THR A 52 -8.41 -12.34 7.64
N TRP A 53 -8.14 -13.58 7.19
CA TRP A 53 -6.94 -14.32 7.58
C TRP A 53 -5.68 -13.55 7.21
N PHE A 54 -5.61 -13.01 5.99
CA PHE A 54 -4.44 -12.24 5.59
C PHE A 54 -4.25 -11.05 6.54
N LEU A 55 -5.28 -10.25 6.80
CA LEU A 55 -5.23 -9.13 7.74
C LEU A 55 -4.80 -9.55 9.16
N ASP A 56 -5.34 -10.64 9.68
CA ASP A 56 -4.96 -11.20 10.99
C ASP A 56 -3.51 -11.70 11.03
N GLN A 57 -3.04 -12.35 9.96
CA GLN A 57 -1.63 -12.73 9.87
C GLN A 57 -0.71 -11.52 9.88
N GLN A 58 -1.10 -10.41 9.24
CA GLN A 58 -0.31 -9.19 9.27
C GLN A 58 -0.30 -8.52 10.64
N HIS A 59 -1.45 -8.51 11.31
CA HIS A 59 -1.54 -8.04 12.69
C HIS A 59 -0.66 -8.87 13.63
N ARG A 60 -0.76 -10.21 13.56
CA ARG A 60 0.01 -11.15 14.38
C ARG A 60 1.52 -11.10 14.09
N LYS A 61 1.90 -10.80 12.85
CA LYS A 61 3.29 -10.59 12.45
C LYS A 61 3.81 -9.19 12.79
N HIS A 62 3.00 -8.35 13.45
CA HIS A 62 3.32 -6.96 13.76
C HIS A 62 3.85 -6.23 12.53
N TRP A 63 3.19 -6.41 11.37
CA TRP A 63 3.75 -5.95 10.10
C TRP A 63 4.16 -4.49 10.22
N PRO A 64 5.46 -4.15 10.01
CA PRO A 64 5.92 -2.78 10.12
C PRO A 64 5.10 -1.82 9.25
N THR A 65 4.35 -0.95 9.90
CA THR A 65 3.92 0.31 9.29
C THR A 65 5.12 1.17 8.99
N LEU A 66 5.12 1.83 7.84
CA LEU A 66 6.14 2.83 7.52
C LEU A 66 6.16 3.90 8.63
N SER A 67 7.30 3.97 9.32
CA SER A 67 7.54 4.80 10.50
C SER A 67 8.95 5.38 10.42
N HIS A 68 9.24 6.42 11.21
CA HIS A 68 10.59 6.99 11.29
C HIS A 68 11.67 5.94 11.59
N GLY A 69 11.39 4.97 12.46
CA GLY A 69 12.35 3.90 12.77
C GLY A 69 12.62 2.94 11.61
N LEU A 70 11.59 2.61 10.82
CA LEU A 70 11.74 1.78 9.62
C LEU A 70 12.50 2.53 8.53
N VAL A 71 12.18 3.82 8.33
CA VAL A 71 12.90 4.68 7.39
C VAL A 71 14.36 4.83 7.82
N GLY A 72 14.62 5.06 9.10
CA GLY A 72 15.97 5.11 9.66
C GLY A 72 16.75 3.81 9.45
N THR A 73 16.09 2.66 9.60
CA THR A 73 16.71 1.36 9.27
C THR A 73 17.06 1.27 7.79
N ALA A 74 16.15 1.67 6.91
CA ALA A 74 16.36 1.67 5.46
C ALA A 74 17.44 2.65 4.99
N MET A 75 17.80 3.64 5.82
CA MET A 75 18.87 4.61 5.56
C MET A 75 20.25 4.17 6.08
N ARG A 76 20.35 3.06 6.83
CA ARG A 76 21.64 2.58 7.32
C ARG A 76 22.48 2.03 6.16
N GLU A 77 23.76 2.38 6.14
CA GLU A 77 24.71 1.92 5.11
C GLU A 77 24.72 0.40 4.96
N ASP A 78 24.76 -0.35 6.07
CA ASP A 78 24.81 -1.81 6.04
C ASP A 78 23.54 -2.45 5.48
N PHE A 79 22.37 -1.87 5.77
CA PHE A 79 21.11 -2.31 5.21
C PHE A 79 21.03 -1.99 3.71
N ILE A 80 21.45 -0.79 3.30
CA ILE A 80 21.49 -0.37 1.89
C ILE A 80 22.41 -1.30 1.09
N ASP A 81 23.63 -1.51 1.58
CA ASP A 81 24.62 -2.36 0.92
C ASP A 81 24.09 -3.79 0.76
N GLN A 82 23.52 -4.36 1.82
CA GLN A 82 22.89 -5.68 1.75
C GLN A 82 21.75 -5.69 0.72
N TYR A 83 20.79 -4.78 0.81
CA TYR A 83 19.63 -4.73 -0.07
C TYR A 83 20.00 -4.58 -1.55
N LEU A 84 20.99 -3.74 -1.85
CA LEU A 84 21.50 -3.53 -3.20
C LEU A 84 22.32 -4.72 -3.70
N SER A 85 23.07 -5.40 -2.83
CA SER A 85 23.84 -6.60 -3.19
C SER A 85 22.97 -7.80 -3.57
N GLU A 86 21.77 -7.89 -3.00
CA GLU A 86 20.77 -8.93 -3.30
C GLU A 86 19.96 -8.63 -4.57
N ALA A 87 20.26 -7.54 -5.27
CA ALA A 87 19.60 -7.18 -6.51
C ALA A 87 19.96 -8.18 -7.63
N PRO A 88 18.98 -8.73 -8.37
CA PRO A 88 19.26 -9.55 -9.54
C PRO A 88 20.16 -8.81 -10.56
N PRO A 89 21.02 -9.51 -11.32
CA PRO A 89 21.85 -8.87 -12.33
C PRO A 89 21.02 -8.01 -13.30
N GLY A 90 21.41 -6.76 -13.49
CA GLY A 90 20.69 -5.78 -14.34
C GLY A 90 19.52 -5.07 -13.65
N SER A 91 19.25 -5.35 -12.38
CA SER A 91 18.26 -4.61 -11.57
C SER A 91 18.75 -3.20 -11.24
N ARG A 92 17.83 -2.23 -11.28
CA ARG A 92 18.08 -0.82 -10.92
C ARG A 92 17.46 -0.44 -9.57
N ARG A 93 17.48 -1.37 -8.60
CA ARG A 93 16.99 -1.13 -7.23
C ARG A 93 17.67 0.10 -6.62
N ARG A 94 16.88 0.93 -5.96
CA ARG A 94 17.31 2.09 -5.18
C ARG A 94 16.91 1.93 -3.71
N PRO A 95 17.56 2.65 -2.77
CA PRO A 95 17.20 2.56 -1.35
C PRO A 95 15.71 2.79 -1.06
N VAL A 96 15.06 3.73 -1.77
CA VAL A 96 13.61 3.96 -1.63
C VAL A 96 12.75 2.76 -2.07
N ASP A 97 13.25 1.84 -2.88
CA ASP A 97 12.51 0.62 -3.22
C ASP A 97 12.43 -0.35 -2.03
N ALA A 98 13.29 -0.20 -1.02
CA ALA A 98 13.26 -1.02 0.19
C ALA A 98 12.13 -0.63 1.16
N ILE A 99 11.51 0.55 1.00
CA ILE A 99 10.41 1.02 1.85
C ILE A 99 9.02 0.69 1.28
N GLN A 100 8.94 -0.16 0.25
CA GLN A 100 7.67 -0.67 -0.25
C GLN A 100 6.93 -1.43 0.87
N THR A 101 5.77 -0.92 1.24
CA THR A 101 4.90 -1.52 2.28
C THR A 101 3.63 -2.06 1.65
N LEU A 102 2.82 -2.79 2.43
CA LEU A 102 1.47 -3.17 2.02
C LEU A 102 0.65 -1.97 1.52
N GLY A 103 0.81 -0.79 2.13
CA GLY A 103 0.10 0.41 1.69
C GLY A 103 0.49 0.86 0.28
N TRP A 104 1.76 0.68 -0.10
CA TRP A 104 2.22 0.92 -1.46
C TRP A 104 1.62 -0.09 -2.44
N LEU A 105 1.66 -1.38 -2.08
CA LEU A 105 1.10 -2.45 -2.90
C LEU A 105 -0.41 -2.27 -3.11
N LEU A 106 -1.16 -2.00 -2.04
CA LEU A 106 -2.59 -1.73 -2.15
C LEU A 106 -2.86 -0.51 -3.02
N LEU A 107 -2.05 0.55 -2.91
CA LEU A 107 -2.21 1.72 -3.76
C LEU A 107 -1.96 1.39 -5.24
N HIS A 108 -0.89 0.65 -5.55
CA HIS A 108 -0.60 0.14 -6.90
C HIS A 108 -1.80 -0.65 -7.44
N GLU A 109 -2.22 -1.69 -6.73
CA GLU A 109 -3.30 -2.59 -7.17
C GLU A 109 -4.65 -1.88 -7.30
N LEU A 110 -4.95 -0.93 -6.39
CA LEU A 110 -6.18 -0.15 -6.47
C LEU A 110 -6.23 0.69 -7.75
N THR A 111 -5.10 1.11 -8.31
CA THR A 111 -5.08 1.91 -9.54
C THR A 111 -5.47 1.12 -10.79
N HIS A 112 -5.34 -0.21 -10.78
CA HIS A 112 -5.83 -1.08 -11.86
C HIS A 112 -7.36 -1.17 -11.90
N THR A 113 -8.04 -0.83 -10.81
CA THR A 113 -9.50 -0.87 -10.76
C THR A 113 -10.11 0.24 -11.62
N VAL A 114 -11.39 0.08 -11.98
CA VAL A 114 -12.15 1.12 -12.72
C VAL A 114 -12.17 2.45 -11.97
N GLN A 115 -12.25 2.40 -10.63
CA GLN A 115 -12.25 3.58 -9.77
C GLN A 115 -10.86 4.19 -9.63
N GLY A 116 -9.83 3.35 -9.72
CA GLY A 116 -8.42 3.75 -9.74
C GLY A 116 -7.93 4.29 -11.09
N GLY A 117 -8.76 4.23 -12.13
CA GLY A 117 -8.47 4.78 -13.45
C GLY A 117 -8.01 3.77 -14.49
N CYS A 118 -8.06 2.46 -14.20
CA CYS A 118 -7.60 1.40 -15.09
C CYS A 118 -6.15 1.59 -15.55
N LEU A 119 -5.27 2.01 -14.63
CA LEU A 119 -3.84 2.15 -14.92
C LEU A 119 -3.25 0.79 -15.28
N LYS A 120 -2.14 0.79 -16.01
CA LYS A 120 -1.47 -0.41 -16.53
C LYS A 120 -0.11 -0.58 -15.87
N ASP A 121 0.44 -1.78 -15.96
CA ASP A 121 1.86 -2.02 -15.68
C ASP A 121 2.67 -1.76 -16.94
N ILE A 122 3.20 -0.55 -17.09
CA ILE A 122 3.94 -0.12 -18.28
C ILE A 122 5.38 0.20 -17.88
N PRO A 123 6.40 -0.17 -18.70
CA PRO A 123 6.37 -0.90 -19.98
C PRO A 123 6.13 -2.42 -19.92
N ASP A 124 5.23 -2.85 -20.81
CA ASP A 124 4.85 -4.24 -21.14
C ASP A 124 6.02 -5.11 -21.70
N LYS A 125 7.26 -4.61 -21.73
CA LYS A 125 8.41 -5.35 -22.30
C LYS A 125 9.70 -5.38 -21.51
N GLN A 126 9.77 -4.86 -20.29
CA GLN A 126 10.96 -5.04 -19.43
C GLN A 126 10.66 -4.54 -18.02
N ASN A 127 10.10 -5.40 -17.15
CA ASN A 127 10.14 -5.35 -15.68
C ASN A 127 10.42 -3.96 -15.06
N CYS A 128 9.59 -2.97 -15.37
CA CYS A 128 9.88 -1.61 -15.00
C CYS A 128 9.12 -1.32 -13.72
N TYR A 129 9.80 -1.61 -12.61
CA TYR A 129 9.27 -1.44 -11.27
C TYR A 129 10.18 -0.53 -10.45
N GLY A 130 9.59 0.17 -9.49
CA GLY A 130 10.32 0.97 -8.52
C GLY A 130 10.76 2.34 -9.03
N TRP A 131 11.59 3.02 -8.24
CA TRP A 131 11.90 4.43 -8.38
C TRP A 131 12.47 4.80 -9.73
N THR A 132 13.54 4.11 -10.14
CA THR A 132 14.25 4.38 -11.40
C THR A 132 13.31 4.28 -12.60
N CYS A 133 12.43 3.28 -12.61
CA CYS A 133 11.46 3.12 -13.69
C CYS A 133 10.53 4.34 -13.79
N VAL A 134 9.95 4.72 -12.64
CA VAL A 134 8.96 5.79 -12.56
C VAL A 134 9.58 7.14 -12.94
N THR A 135 10.78 7.44 -12.46
CA THR A 135 11.45 8.73 -12.71
C THR A 135 11.98 8.86 -14.13
N GLU A 136 12.44 7.78 -14.74
CA GLU A 136 12.95 7.79 -16.12
C GLU A 136 11.81 7.87 -17.15
N ASN A 137 10.76 7.06 -16.99
CA ASN A 137 9.72 6.91 -18.00
C ASN A 137 8.58 7.93 -17.83
N LYS A 138 8.33 8.41 -16.60
CA LYS A 138 7.33 9.44 -16.28
C LYS A 138 5.96 9.16 -16.93
N LEU A 139 5.50 7.92 -16.82
CA LEU A 139 4.28 7.45 -17.47
C LEU A 139 3.08 7.67 -16.54
N PRO A 140 2.18 8.63 -16.82
CA PRO A 140 1.03 8.90 -15.95
C PRO A 140 0.03 7.74 -15.92
N ASP A 141 0.02 6.90 -16.95
CA ASP A 141 -0.87 5.75 -17.08
C ASP A 141 -0.31 4.48 -16.39
N ASN A 142 0.84 4.59 -15.70
CA ASN A 142 1.48 3.47 -15.02
C ASN A 142 1.06 3.39 -13.53
N ALA A 143 0.62 2.22 -13.08
CA ALA A 143 0.21 1.99 -11.69
C ALA A 143 1.33 2.31 -10.68
N ASP A 144 2.54 1.87 -11.00
CA ASP A 144 3.74 2.10 -10.20
C ASP A 144 4.07 3.58 -10.03
N THR A 145 3.74 4.42 -11.01
CA THR A 145 3.95 5.87 -10.92
C THR A 145 3.12 6.48 -9.80
N ILE A 146 1.84 6.12 -9.68
CA ILE A 146 0.98 6.60 -8.59
C ILE A 146 1.43 6.02 -7.25
N ALA A 147 1.80 4.74 -7.21
CA ALA A 147 2.25 4.09 -5.99
C ALA A 147 3.53 4.74 -5.43
N VAL A 148 4.52 5.00 -6.29
CA VAL A 148 5.79 5.67 -5.94
C VAL A 148 5.55 7.12 -5.49
N ILE A 149 4.66 7.86 -6.15
CA ILE A 149 4.27 9.20 -5.69
C ILE A 149 3.64 9.13 -4.30
N GLY A 150 2.76 8.16 -4.06
CA GLY A 150 2.17 7.92 -2.74
C GLY A 150 3.21 7.64 -1.65
N ALA A 151 4.23 6.84 -1.97
CA ALA A 151 5.37 6.61 -1.09
C ALA A 151 6.17 7.88 -0.81
N ALA A 152 6.50 8.66 -1.85
CA ALA A 152 7.23 9.93 -1.70
C ALA A 152 6.45 10.94 -0.83
N LEU A 153 5.14 11.07 -1.04
CA LEU A 153 4.27 11.93 -0.21
C LEU A 153 4.19 11.45 1.24
N LYS A 154 4.18 10.13 1.45
CA LYS A 154 4.19 9.55 2.81
C LYS A 154 5.51 9.83 3.52
N LEU A 155 6.65 9.69 2.84
CA LEU A 155 7.96 10.06 3.36
C LEU A 155 8.02 11.56 3.69
N TRP A 156 7.54 12.40 2.78
CA TRP A 156 7.46 13.85 2.99
C TRP A 156 6.65 14.20 4.24
N ARG A 157 5.50 13.55 4.43
CA ARG A 157 4.67 13.75 5.63
C ARG A 157 5.38 13.35 6.93
N LEU A 158 6.33 12.42 6.85
CA LEU A 158 7.18 11.98 7.96
C LEU A 158 8.44 12.86 8.12
N GLY A 159 8.66 13.88 7.30
CA GLY A 159 9.86 14.72 7.39
C GLY A 159 11.08 14.14 6.66
N TYR A 160 10.86 13.32 5.64
CA TYR A 160 11.91 12.81 4.76
C TYR A 160 11.63 13.18 3.30
N TRP A 161 12.66 13.31 2.48
CA TRP A 161 12.51 13.49 1.04
C TRP A 161 13.34 12.46 0.29
N VAL A 162 12.96 12.20 -0.97
CA VAL A 162 13.66 11.26 -1.85
C VAL A 162 14.32 12.05 -2.97
N THR A 163 15.61 11.81 -3.19
CA THR A 163 16.39 12.40 -4.28
C THR A 163 16.04 11.79 -5.63
N ASP A 164 16.46 12.44 -6.72
CA ASP A 164 16.25 11.93 -8.08
C ASP A 164 16.85 10.53 -8.29
N ASP A 165 17.96 10.21 -7.61
CA ASP A 165 18.64 8.92 -7.65
C ASP A 165 18.10 7.89 -6.63
N GLY A 166 17.04 8.23 -5.89
CA GLY A 166 16.28 7.30 -5.04
C GLY A 166 16.85 7.09 -3.64
N TYR A 167 17.74 7.98 -3.18
CA TYR A 167 18.17 8.04 -1.78
C TYR A 167 17.17 8.79 -0.91
N ILE A 168 17.06 8.39 0.35
CA ILE A 168 16.16 9.01 1.33
C ILE A 168 16.99 9.90 2.25
N ASN A 169 16.54 11.12 2.50
CA ASN A 169 17.20 12.11 3.36
C ASN A 169 16.20 12.74 4.33
N SER A 170 16.67 13.26 5.48
CA SER A 170 15.84 14.09 6.37
C SER A 170 15.53 15.43 5.73
N ILE A 171 14.35 15.96 6.05
CA ILE A 171 14.00 17.36 5.84
C ILE A 171 14.25 18.02 7.20
N ASP A 172 15.37 18.73 7.30
CA ASP A 172 15.73 19.47 8.52
C ASP A 172 14.76 20.62 8.82
#